data_AF-A0A1J4WTB6-F1
#
_entry.id   AF-A0A1J4WTB6-F1
#
_cell.length_a   1.000
_cell.length_b   1.000
_cell.length_c   1.000
_cell.angle_alpha   90.00
_cell.angle_beta   90.00
_cell.angle_gamma   90.00
#
_symmetry.space_group_name_H-M   'P 1'
#
loop_
_entity.id
_entity.type
_entity.pdbx_description
1 polymer ?
#
loop_
_entity_poly.entity_id
_entity_poly.type
_entity_poly.pdbx_seq_one_letter_code
_entity_poly.pdbx_strand_id
1 'polypeptide(L)'
;MNVGIYKKFGHNYLHFLQANRDIEHKVRELRGRKVLYAHAYYTRDEFWEIYDHSWYNVLRDKYFANKVFPDIYDKVKVTEKYKPSVIVGLWNALRSKKIPIS
;
A
#
# COMPACT_ATOMS: atom_id res chain seq x y z
N MET A 1 -18.54 4.50 9.79
CA MET A 1 -18.51 3.08 9.40
C MET A 1 -17.08 2.72 9.00
N ASN A 2 -16.53 1.63 9.52
CA ASN A 2 -15.19 1.15 9.15
C ASN A 2 -15.33 -0.15 8.35
N VAL A 3 -14.60 -0.25 7.23
CA VAL A 3 -14.67 -1.41 6.33
C VAL A 3 -13.26 -1.94 6.10
N GLY A 4 -13.07 -3.23 6.38
CA GLY A 4 -11.85 -3.96 6.03
C GLY A 4 -12.02 -4.68 4.70
N ILE A 5 -11.01 -4.63 3.83
CA ILE A 5 -11.00 -5.31 2.54
C ILE A 5 -9.82 -6.28 2.52
N TYR A 6 -10.09 -7.56 2.27
CA TYR A 6 -9.08 -8.59 2.16
C TYR A 6 -9.26 -9.37 0.85
N LYS A 7 -8.17 -9.57 0.11
CA LYS A 7 -8.16 -10.36 -1.13
C LYS A 7 -6.79 -11.00 -1.34
N LYS A 8 -6.80 -12.27 -1.74
CA LYS A 8 -5.60 -12.94 -2.26
C LYS A 8 -5.32 -12.44 -3.67
N PHE A 9 -4.20 -11.76 -3.87
CA PHE A 9 -3.74 -11.38 -5.19
C PHE A 9 -2.81 -12.46 -5.77
N GLY A 10 -2.94 -12.71 -7.08
CA GLY A 10 -2.02 -13.57 -7.82
C GLY A 10 -0.70 -12.85 -8.12
N HIS A 11 0.10 -13.40 -9.04
CA HIS A 11 1.44 -12.88 -9.35
C HIS A 11 1.48 -11.60 -10.20
N ASN A 12 0.33 -10.97 -10.51
CA ASN A 12 0.28 -9.75 -11.30
C ASN A 12 0.31 -8.50 -10.40
N TYR A 13 1.50 -7.91 -10.24
CA TYR A 13 1.72 -6.71 -9.44
C TYR A 13 0.97 -5.48 -9.98
N LEU A 14 0.87 -5.31 -11.29
CA LEU A 14 0.20 -4.14 -11.88
C LEU A 14 -1.30 -4.14 -11.56
N HIS A 15 -1.96 -5.29 -11.66
CA HIS A 15 -3.37 -5.41 -11.26
C HIS A 15 -3.57 -5.17 -9.76
N PHE A 16 -2.64 -5.63 -8.92
CA PHE A 16 -2.66 -5.35 -7.48
C PHE A 16 -2.54 -3.86 -7.19
N LEU A 17 -1.58 -3.18 -7.84
CA LEU A 17 -1.37 -1.75 -7.71
C LEU A 17 -2.61 -0.96 -8.15
N GLN A 18 -3.15 -1.29 -9.33
CA GLN A 18 -4.33 -0.61 -9.86
C GLN A 18 -5.53 -0.77 -8.94
N ALA A 19 -5.81 -1.99 -8.45
CA ALA A 19 -6.92 -2.23 -7.55
C ALA A 19 -6.81 -1.42 -6.25
N ASN A 20 -5.60 -1.26 -5.68
CA ASN A 20 -5.41 -0.43 -4.50
C ASN A 20 -5.65 1.05 -4.81
N ARG A 21 -5.14 1.55 -5.94
CA ARG A 21 -5.39 2.93 -6.38
C ARG A 21 -6.89 3.18 -6.60
N ASP A 22 -7.61 2.27 -7.23
CA ASP A 22 -9.05 2.41 -7.48
C ASP A 22 -9.84 2.50 -6.17
N ILE A 23 -9.51 1.65 -5.19
CA ILE A 23 -10.11 1.70 -3.85
C ILE A 23 -9.83 3.04 -3.19
N GLU A 24 -8.57 3.49 -3.22
CA GLU A 24 -8.13 4.75 -2.66
C GLU A 24 -8.85 5.96 -3.28
N HIS A 25 -8.97 6.00 -4.61
CA HIS A 25 -9.75 7.02 -5.32
C HIS A 25 -11.23 6.97 -4.92
N LYS A 26 -11.83 5.77 -4.82
CA LYS A 26 -13.26 5.66 -4.44
C LYS A 26 -13.50 6.09 -3.01
N VAL A 27 -12.61 5.75 -2.08
CA VAL A 27 -12.68 6.22 -0.69
C VAL A 27 -12.66 7.74 -0.64
N ARG A 28 -11.77 8.37 -1.42
CA ARG A 28 -11.70 9.83 -1.51
C ARG A 28 -12.94 10.46 -2.14
N GLU A 29 -13.47 9.89 -3.22
CA GLU A 29 -14.72 10.33 -3.87
C GLU A 29 -15.89 10.36 -2.87
N LEU A 30 -15.96 9.36 -2.00
CA LEU A 30 -16.96 9.25 -0.95
C LEU A 30 -16.64 10.11 0.30
N ARG A 31 -15.66 11.00 0.22
CA ARG A 31 -15.18 11.85 1.33
C ARG A 31 -14.73 11.04 2.56
N GLY A 32 -14.35 9.78 2.34
CA GLY A 32 -13.79 8.88 3.33
C GLY A 32 -12.28 9.04 3.46
N ARG A 33 -11.69 8.31 4.39
CA ARG A 33 -10.24 8.26 4.62
C ARG A 33 -9.77 6.84 4.79
N LYS A 34 -8.60 6.53 4.23
CA LYS A 34 -7.92 5.27 4.48
C LYS A 34 -7.23 5.32 5.84
N VAL A 35 -7.33 4.23 6.60
CA VAL A 35 -6.58 4.08 7.86
C VAL A 35 -5.12 3.79 7.53
N LEU A 36 -4.22 4.60 8.08
CA LEU A 36 -2.77 4.58 7.79
C LEU A 36 -1.99 3.44 8.50
N TYR A 37 -2.66 2.32 8.79
CA TYR A 37 -1.98 1.10 9.27
C TYR A 37 -1.43 0.27 8.10
N ALA A 38 -2.07 0.35 6.94
CA ALA A 38 -1.69 -0.37 5.73
C ALA A 38 -0.93 0.57 4.77
N HIS A 39 -0.21 -0.03 3.82
CA HIS A 39 0.46 0.72 2.77
C HIS A 39 -0.51 1.63 2.00
N ALA A 40 -0.05 2.84 1.71
CA ALA A 40 -0.73 3.80 0.85
C ALA A 40 -0.12 3.79 -0.57
N TYR A 41 -0.97 3.88 -1.58
CA TYR A 41 -0.56 3.91 -2.99
C TYR A 41 -0.81 5.28 -3.67
N TYR A 42 -1.25 6.27 -2.89
CA TYR A 42 -1.28 7.68 -3.27
C TYR A 42 0.11 8.19 -3.64
N THR A 43 0.15 9.13 -4.57
CA THR A 43 1.26 10.09 -4.67
C THR A 43 1.28 11.00 -3.43
N ARG A 44 2.39 11.70 -3.21
CA ARG A 44 2.52 12.63 -2.07
C ARG A 44 1.48 13.74 -2.13
N ASP A 45 1.22 14.26 -3.32
CA ASP A 45 0.26 15.35 -3.52
C ASP A 45 -1.17 14.86 -3.26
N GLU A 46 -1.57 13.72 -3.82
CA GLU A 46 -2.87 13.10 -3.54
C GLU A 46 -3.07 12.83 -2.04
N PHE A 47 -2.01 12.43 -1.32
CA PHE A 47 -2.06 12.21 0.11
C PHE A 47 -2.35 13.51 0.88
N TRP A 48 -1.62 14.59 0.59
CA TRP A 48 -1.79 15.88 1.27
C TRP A 48 -3.02 16.68 0.84
N GLU A 49 -3.68 16.29 -0.24
CA GLU A 49 -5.02 16.76 -0.54
C GLU A 49 -6.10 16.10 0.34
N ILE A 50 -5.82 14.93 0.94
CA ILE A 50 -6.74 14.20 1.83
C ILE A 50 -6.54 14.60 3.30
N TYR A 51 -5.29 14.83 3.70
CA TYR A 51 -4.88 15.15 5.07
C TYR A 51 -4.32 16.57 5.15
N ASP A 52 -4.63 17.29 6.22
CA ASP A 52 -4.13 18.66 6.40
C ASP A 52 -2.62 18.67 6.70
N HIS A 53 -1.84 18.98 5.67
CA HIS A 53 -0.38 19.05 5.76
C HIS A 53 0.10 20.21 6.65
N SER A 54 -0.62 21.33 6.68
CA SER A 54 -0.25 22.50 7.49
C SER A 54 -0.39 22.18 8.97
N TRP A 55 -1.56 21.68 9.36
CA TRP A 55 -1.81 21.24 10.73
C TRP A 55 -0.81 20.17 11.19
N TYR A 56 -0.51 19.21 10.31
CA TYR A 56 0.48 18.17 10.56
C TYR A 56 1.88 18.75 10.84
N ASN A 57 2.35 19.69 10.03
CA ASN A 57 3.66 20.30 10.21
C ASN A 57 3.76 21.15 11.49
N VAL A 58 2.71 21.92 11.81
CA VAL A 58 2.64 22.68 13.07
C VAL A 58 2.82 21.76 14.29
N LEU A 59 2.19 20.59 14.29
CA LEU A 59 2.36 19.63 15.38
C LEU A 59 3.77 19.04 15.41
N ARG A 60 4.34 18.74 14.25
CA ARG A 60 5.71 18.19 14.18
C ARG A 60 6.76 19.16 14.70
N ASP A 61 6.59 20.45 14.42
CA ASP A 61 7.47 21.48 14.95
C ASP A 61 7.31 21.62 16.46
N LYS A 62 6.07 21.73 16.94
CA LYS A 62 5.76 21.88 18.38
C LYS A 62 6.37 20.78 19.24
N TYR A 63 6.40 19.56 18.74
CA TYR A 63 6.90 18.39 19.46
C TYR A 63 8.26 17.90 18.96
N PHE A 64 8.98 18.70 18.16
CA PHE A 64 10.30 18.37 17.61
C PHE A 64 10.35 17.05 16.82
N ALA A 65 9.21 16.57 16.33
CA ALA A 65 9.11 15.31 15.59
C ALA A 65 9.85 15.36 14.25
N ASN A 66 10.04 16.56 13.68
CA ASN A 66 10.79 16.78 12.44
C ASN A 66 12.23 16.26 12.49
N LYS A 67 12.83 16.16 13.66
CA LYS A 67 14.21 15.69 13.84
C LYS A 67 14.32 14.21 14.19
N VAL A 68 13.24 13.61 14.68
CA VAL A 68 13.24 12.29 15.31
C VAL A 68 12.53 11.25 14.44
N PHE A 69 11.45 11.64 13.78
CA PHE A 69 10.58 10.71 13.05
C PHE A 69 10.50 11.07 11.57
N PRO A 70 10.40 10.06 10.69
CA PRO A 70 10.11 10.30 9.28
C PRO A 70 8.75 11.00 9.14
N ASP A 71 8.56 11.60 7.97
CA ASP A 71 7.24 12.06 7.56
C ASP A 71 6.25 10.88 7.46
N ILE A 72 4.98 11.12 7.80
CA ILE A 72 3.97 10.06 7.85
C ILE A 72 3.72 9.46 6.46
N TYR A 73 3.78 10.26 5.40
CA TYR A 73 3.68 9.75 4.04
C TYR A 73 4.86 8.83 3.74
N ASP A 74 6.07 9.23 4.12
CA ASP A 74 7.27 8.40 3.92
C ASP A 74 7.23 7.09 4.71
N LYS A 75 6.54 7.08 5.86
CA LYS A 75 6.31 5.86 6.64
C LYS A 75 5.36 4.88 5.94
N VAL A 76 4.33 5.36 5.24
CA VAL A 76 3.24 4.50 4.74
C VAL A 76 3.29 4.23 3.25
N LYS A 77 4.02 5.03 2.47
CA LYS A 77 4.15 4.83 1.02
C LYS A 77 4.81 3.49 0.72
N VAL A 78 4.40 2.85 -0.37
CA VAL A 78 5.13 1.67 -0.87
C VAL A 78 6.48 2.10 -1.46
N THR A 79 7.57 1.61 -0.88
CA THR A 79 8.95 1.88 -1.34
C THR A 79 9.51 0.76 -2.22
N GLU A 80 9.13 -0.49 -1.98
CA GLU A 80 9.64 -1.64 -2.73
C GLU A 80 8.61 -2.19 -3.72
N LYS A 81 8.99 -2.27 -5.00
CA LYS A 81 8.26 -3.06 -5.99
C LYS A 81 8.51 -4.54 -5.69
N TYR A 82 7.45 -5.31 -5.49
CA TYR A 82 7.56 -6.77 -5.38
C TYR A 82 8.27 -7.32 -6.62
N LYS A 83 9.47 -7.89 -6.44
CA LYS A 83 10.19 -8.60 -7.48
C LYS A 83 9.90 -10.10 -7.30
N PRO A 84 9.11 -10.74 -8.18
CA PRO A 84 8.89 -12.17 -8.07
C PRO A 84 10.24 -12.90 -8.19
N SER A 85 10.55 -13.77 -7.22
CA SER A 85 11.73 -14.60 -7.29
C SER A 85 11.52 -15.70 -8.33
N VAL A 86 12.31 -15.65 -9.40
CA VAL A 86 12.30 -16.66 -10.48
C VAL A 86 12.63 -18.05 -9.95
N ILE A 87 13.51 -18.15 -8.95
CA ILE A 87 13.89 -19.40 -8.30
C ILE A 87 12.68 -20.01 -7.58
N VAL A 88 11.97 -19.22 -6.78
CA VAL A 88 10.75 -19.69 -6.08
C VAL A 88 9.66 -20.09 -7.10
N GLY A 89 9.53 -19.35 -8.20
CA GLY A 89 8.62 -19.70 -9.29
C GLY A 89 8.93 -21.07 -9.90
N LEU A 90 10.21 -21.33 -10.20
CA LEU A 90 10.68 -22.62 -10.73
C LEU A 90 10.48 -23.77 -9.74
N TRP A 91 10.81 -23.56 -8.45
CA TRP A 91 10.58 -24.57 -7.40
C TRP A 91 9.10 -24.91 -7.23
N ASN A 92 8.22 -23.91 -7.24
CA ASN A 92 6.77 -24.13 -7.17
C ASN A 92 6.25 -24.88 -8.40
N ALA A 93 6.76 -24.56 -9.60
CA ALA A 93 6.41 -25.27 -10.82
C ALA A 93 6.85 -26.74 -10.79
N LEU A 94 8.07 -27.02 -10.31
CA LEU A 94 8.58 -28.39 -10.15
C LEU A 94 7.78 -29.18 -9.12
N ARG A 95 7.40 -28.53 -8.00
CA ARG A 95 6.57 -29.14 -6.94
C ARG A 95 5.10 -29.32 -7.35
N SER A 96 4.61 -28.55 -8.32
CA SER A 96 3.22 -28.58 -8.80
C SER A 96 2.92 -29.71 -9.79
N LYS A 97 3.93 -30.44 -10.30
CA LYS A 97 3.67 -31.64 -11.10
C LYS A 97 3.07 -32.73 -10.20
N LYS A 98 1.73 -32.79 -10.15
CA LYS A 98 1.01 -34.00 -9.75
C LYS A 98 1.45 -35.13 -10.70
N ILE A 99 1.90 -36.24 -10.13
CA ILE A 99 2.18 -37.48 -10.84
C ILE A 99 0.86 -37.94 -11.49
N PRO A 100 0.78 -38.17 -12.81
CA PRO A 100 -0.38 -38.79 -13.40
C PRO A 100 -0.33 -40.28 -13.02
N ILE A 101 -1.20 -40.69 -12.09
CA ILE A 101 -1.44 -42.10 -11.81
C ILE A 101 -2.45 -42.56 -12.87
N SER A 102 -1.99 -43.44 -13.76
CA SER A 102 -2.82 -44.25 -14.66
C SER A 102 -3.65 -45.24 -13.86
#